data_AF-A0A0L6JI54-F1
#
_entry.id   AF-A0A0L6JI54-F1
#
_cell.length_a   1.000
_cell.length_b   1.000
_cell.length_c   1.000
_cell.angle_alpha   90.00
_cell.angle_beta   90.00
_cell.angle_gamma   90.00
#
_symmetry.space_group_name_H-M   'P 1'
#
loop_
_entity.id
_entity.type
_entity.pdbx_description
1 polymer ?
#
loop_
_entity_poly.entity_id
_entity_poly.type
_entity_poly.pdbx_seq_one_letter_code
_entity_poly.pdbx_strand_id
1 'polypeptide(L)'
;MNIQWFPGHMAKTRRLLAENLKMIDVVIELLDARIPRSSKNPEIDEIIKDKPRVMAFNKSDLADDKVSKDWQKHYKSIGYSCIFIDSIKGTGINELKAMVNDAVKDKIDRQKQKGYVFRPVRTMVVGVPNVGKSSFINKIAGKASAVTGTGQE
;
A
#
# COMPACT_ATOMS: atom_id res chain seq x y z
N MET A 1 -9.90 8.31 -33.80
CA MET A 1 -10.91 7.63 -32.96
C MET A 1 -10.32 7.44 -31.57
N ASN A 2 -10.71 8.28 -30.61
CA ASN A 2 -10.23 8.20 -29.23
C ASN A 2 -11.17 7.26 -28.47
N ILE A 3 -10.86 5.96 -28.48
CA ILE A 3 -11.68 4.97 -27.77
C ILE A 3 -11.41 5.17 -26.27
N GLN A 4 -12.39 5.74 -25.59
CA GLN A 4 -12.33 5.96 -24.14
C GLN A 4 -12.64 4.63 -23.43
N TRP A 5 -11.61 3.82 -23.24
CA TRP A 5 -11.66 2.53 -22.54
C TRP A 5 -11.93 2.63 -21.02
N PHE A 6 -12.06 3.84 -20.46
CA PHE A 6 -12.14 4.06 -19.02
C PHE A 6 -13.50 4.65 -18.64
N PRO A 7 -14.38 3.88 -17.96
CA PRO A 7 -15.66 4.42 -17.48
C PRO A 7 -15.42 5.52 -16.44
N GLY A 8 -16.38 6.43 -16.25
CA GLY A 8 -16.32 7.51 -15.25
C GLY A 8 -15.98 7.04 -13.82
N HIS A 9 -16.15 5.75 -13.53
CA HIS A 9 -15.68 5.09 -12.31
C HIS A 9 -14.16 5.22 -12.08
N MET A 10 -13.32 5.15 -13.11
CA MET A 10 -11.85 5.27 -12.94
C MET A 10 -11.44 6.70 -12.63
N ALA A 11 -12.00 7.67 -13.35
CA ALA A 11 -11.79 9.09 -13.05
C ALA A 11 -12.28 9.45 -11.64
N LYS A 12 -13.44 8.91 -11.23
CA LYS A 12 -13.97 9.04 -9.86
C LYS A 12 -13.02 8.44 -8.83
N THR A 13 -12.52 7.22 -9.04
CA THR A 13 -11.56 6.57 -8.15
C THR A 13 -10.26 7.37 -8.04
N ARG A 14 -9.71 7.85 -9.17
CA ARG A 14 -8.52 8.71 -9.18
C ARG A 14 -8.73 9.98 -8.36
N ARG A 15 -9.87 10.66 -8.56
CA ARG A 15 -10.22 11.87 -7.78
C ARG A 15 -10.36 11.55 -6.29
N LEU A 16 -11.05 10.47 -5.94
CA LEU A 16 -11.24 10.05 -4.55
C LEU A 16 -9.90 9.70 -3.87
N LEU A 17 -9.01 9.00 -4.57
CA LEU A 17 -7.66 8.72 -4.09
C LEU A 17 -6.90 10.02 -3.83
N ALA A 18 -6.87 10.94 -4.79
CA ALA A 18 -6.16 12.22 -4.66
C ALA A 18 -6.68 13.08 -3.49
N GLU A 19 -8.00 13.14 -3.28
CA GLU A 19 -8.59 13.86 -2.15
C GLU A 19 -8.23 13.19 -0.81
N ASN A 20 -8.35 11.88 -0.72
CA ASN A 20 -8.03 11.15 0.51
C ASN A 20 -6.52 11.20 0.84
N LEU A 21 -5.64 11.29 -0.17
CA LEU A 21 -4.20 11.45 0.02
C LEU A 21 -3.83 12.73 0.79
N LYS A 22 -4.67 13.77 0.77
CA LYS A 22 -4.46 14.99 1.57
C LYS A 22 -4.61 14.74 3.07
N MET A 23 -5.42 13.75 3.46
CA MET A 23 -5.75 13.46 4.86
C MET A 23 -4.87 12.40 5.52
N ILE A 24 -3.97 11.77 4.76
CA ILE A 24 -3.12 10.67 5.22
C ILE A 24 -1.65 11.09 5.30
N ASP A 25 -0.91 10.37 6.15
CA ASP A 25 0.51 10.57 6.40
C ASP A 25 1.39 9.70 5.50
N VAL A 26 0.94 8.48 5.20
CA VAL A 26 1.73 7.45 4.49
C VAL A 26 0.84 6.49 3.70
N VAL A 27 1.36 5.99 2.59
CA VAL A 27 0.69 5.01 1.72
C VAL A 27 1.37 3.65 1.83
N ILE A 28 0.57 2.59 1.93
CA ILE A 28 1.00 1.22 1.69
C ILE A 28 0.52 0.85 0.29
N GLU A 29 1.47 0.65 -0.63
CA GLU A 29 1.19 0.14 -1.97
C GLU A 29 1.26 -1.39 -1.93
N LEU A 30 0.11 -2.04 -1.92
CA LEU A 30 -0.03 -3.48 -1.84
C LEU A 30 -0.01 -4.09 -3.25
N LEU A 31 0.90 -5.03 -3.48
CA LEU A 31 1.13 -5.70 -4.76
C LEU A 31 1.10 -7.22 -4.58
N ASP A 32 0.98 -7.97 -5.67
CA ASP A 32 1.07 -9.45 -5.64
C ASP A 32 2.54 -9.86 -5.82
N ALA A 33 3.09 -10.59 -4.83
CA ALA A 33 4.49 -11.01 -4.80
C ALA A 33 4.91 -11.88 -5.98
N ARG A 34 3.95 -12.59 -6.62
CA ARG A 34 4.22 -13.43 -7.79
C ARG A 34 4.46 -12.61 -9.05
N ILE A 35 3.88 -11.41 -9.11
CA ILE A 35 3.97 -10.50 -10.26
C ILE A 35 4.16 -9.03 -9.80
N PRO A 36 5.29 -8.70 -9.12
CA PRO A 36 5.48 -7.38 -8.50
C PRO A 36 5.33 -6.22 -9.48
N ARG A 37 5.92 -6.34 -10.67
CA ARG A 37 5.83 -5.33 -11.73
C ARG A 37 4.44 -5.25 -12.34
N SER A 38 3.85 -6.37 -12.72
CA SER A 38 2.59 -6.39 -13.47
C SER A 38 1.36 -6.07 -12.61
N SER A 39 1.45 -6.26 -11.29
CA SER A 39 0.37 -5.89 -10.36
C SER A 39 0.42 -4.41 -9.93
N LYS A 40 1.45 -3.65 -10.34
CA LYS A 40 1.56 -2.22 -10.09
C LYS A 40 0.66 -1.43 -11.04
N ASN A 41 -0.14 -0.51 -10.50
CA ASN A 41 -0.92 0.42 -11.31
C ASN A 41 0.03 1.46 -11.95
N PRO A 42 0.05 1.61 -13.28
CA PRO A 42 0.97 2.52 -13.97
C PRO A 42 0.77 4.01 -13.60
N GLU A 43 -0.42 4.42 -13.17
CA GLU A 43 -0.72 5.80 -12.77
C GLU A 43 -0.39 6.09 -11.30
N ILE A 44 -0.06 5.07 -10.50
CA ILE A 44 0.00 5.24 -9.04
C ILE A 44 1.11 6.19 -8.59
N ASP A 45 2.23 6.22 -9.31
CA ASP A 45 3.35 7.10 -8.99
C ASP A 45 2.97 8.57 -9.19
N GLU A 46 2.21 8.89 -10.25
CA GLU A 46 1.68 10.24 -10.52
C GLU A 46 0.64 10.67 -9.47
N ILE A 47 -0.15 9.71 -8.96
CA ILE A 47 -1.18 9.96 -7.95
C ILE A 47 -0.57 10.18 -6.56
N ILE A 48 0.38 9.34 -6.15
CA ILE A 48 1.02 9.39 -4.82
C ILE A 48 2.01 10.56 -4.70
N LYS A 49 2.73 10.89 -5.79
CA LYS A 49 3.78 11.92 -5.82
C LYS A 49 4.78 11.71 -4.69
N ASP A 50 5.04 12.75 -3.90
CA ASP A 50 6.04 12.77 -2.83
C ASP A 50 5.53 12.24 -1.49
N LYS A 51 4.31 11.68 -1.44
CA LYS A 51 3.78 11.13 -0.19
C LYS A 51 4.64 9.94 0.24
N PRO A 52 5.05 9.86 1.52
CA PRO A 52 5.77 8.69 2.03
C PRO A 52 5.03 7.39 1.69
N ARG A 53 5.78 6.41 1.23
CA ARG A 53 5.23 5.15 0.72
C ARG A 53 6.10 3.96 1.13
N VAL A 54 5.43 2.86 1.48
CA VAL A 54 6.04 1.53 1.62
C VAL A 54 5.34 0.56 0.68
N MET A 55 6.10 -0.17 -0.13
CA MET A 55 5.57 -1.22 -1.00
C MET A 55 5.50 -2.55 -0.23
N ALA A 56 4.35 -3.21 -0.28
CA ALA A 56 4.13 -4.50 0.36
C ALA A 56 3.77 -5.55 -0.70
N PHE A 57 4.67 -6.50 -0.94
CA PHE A 57 4.45 -7.64 -1.84
C PHE A 57 3.73 -8.75 -1.09
N ASN A 58 2.41 -8.78 -1.21
CA ASN A 58 1.54 -9.72 -0.53
C ASN A 58 1.46 -11.08 -1.23
N LYS A 59 1.01 -12.11 -0.51
CA LYS A 59 1.00 -13.51 -0.96
C LYS A 59 2.41 -14.05 -1.22
N SER A 60 3.36 -13.62 -0.39
CA SER A 60 4.76 -14.06 -0.49
C SER A 60 4.93 -15.57 -0.35
N ASP A 61 4.01 -16.25 0.33
CA ASP A 61 3.95 -17.70 0.45
C ASP A 61 3.72 -18.44 -0.88
N LEU A 62 3.24 -17.72 -1.90
CA LEU A 62 3.00 -18.26 -3.25
C LEU A 62 4.08 -17.85 -4.26
N ALA A 63 5.07 -17.07 -3.84
CA ALA A 63 6.14 -16.57 -4.70
C ALA A 63 7.43 -17.38 -4.49
N ASP A 64 8.27 -17.43 -5.53
CA ASP A 64 9.60 -18.02 -5.41
C ASP A 64 10.53 -17.11 -4.60
N ASP A 65 11.20 -17.67 -3.59
CA ASP A 65 12.07 -16.91 -2.68
C ASP A 65 13.27 -16.25 -3.36
N LYS A 66 13.84 -16.91 -4.38
CA LYS A 66 15.02 -16.39 -5.09
C LYS A 66 14.59 -15.21 -5.96
N VAL A 67 13.51 -15.37 -6.72
CA VAL A 67 12.94 -14.30 -7.56
C VAL A 67 12.44 -13.13 -6.70
N SER A 68 11.88 -13.41 -5.52
CA SER A 68 11.44 -12.39 -4.57
C SER A 68 12.60 -11.50 -4.09
N LYS A 69 13.77 -12.09 -3.79
CA LYS A 69 14.98 -11.34 -3.43
C LYS A 69 15.47 -10.44 -4.57
N ASP A 70 15.40 -10.92 -5.81
CA ASP A 70 15.78 -10.12 -6.98
C ASP A 70 14.85 -8.92 -7.18
N TRP A 71 13.53 -9.12 -7.02
CA TRP A 71 12.57 -8.01 -7.03
C TRP A 71 12.80 -7.03 -5.89
N GLN A 72 13.09 -7.52 -4.67
CA GLN A 72 13.38 -6.65 -3.54
C GLN A 72 14.60 -5.78 -3.82
N LYS A 73 15.67 -6.37 -4.35
CA LYS A 73 16.89 -5.66 -4.74
C LYS A 73 16.61 -4.62 -5.82
N HIS A 74 15.83 -4.99 -6.84
CA HIS A 74 15.43 -4.07 -7.91
C HIS A 74 14.69 -2.85 -7.36
N TYR A 75 13.60 -3.03 -6.62
CA TYR A 75 12.82 -1.91 -6.08
C TYR A 75 13.60 -1.04 -5.10
N LYS A 76 14.46 -1.64 -4.25
CA LYS A 76 15.38 -0.87 -3.41
C LYS A 76 16.36 -0.03 -4.23
N SER A 77 16.90 -0.58 -5.32
CA SER A 77 17.86 0.14 -6.17
C SER A 77 17.26 1.37 -6.88
N ILE A 78 15.96 1.37 -7.11
CA ILE A 78 15.22 2.50 -7.68
C ILE A 78 14.54 3.37 -6.59
N GLY A 79 14.97 3.24 -5.33
CA GLY A 79 14.59 4.15 -4.25
C GLY A 79 13.31 3.79 -3.49
N TYR A 80 12.74 2.60 -3.70
CA TYR A 80 11.53 2.18 -3.01
C TYR A 80 11.84 1.37 -1.74
N SER A 81 11.20 1.76 -0.64
CA SER A 81 11.12 0.92 0.56
C SER A 81 10.11 -0.20 0.34
N CYS A 82 10.55 -1.45 0.40
CA CYS A 82 9.70 -2.59 0.09
C CYS A 82 9.92 -3.83 0.97
N ILE A 83 8.85 -4.58 1.20
CA ILE A 83 8.83 -5.80 2.01
C ILE A 83 7.87 -6.85 1.44
N PHE A 84 8.21 -8.11 1.60
CA PHE A 84 7.33 -9.25 1.29
C PHE A 84 6.52 -9.63 2.52
N ILE A 85 5.22 -9.83 2.35
CA ILE A 85 4.30 -10.14 3.43
C ILE A 85 3.34 -11.27 3.06
N ASP A 86 2.75 -11.89 4.07
CA ASP A 86 1.60 -12.76 3.94
C ASP A 86 0.48 -12.23 4.84
N SER A 87 -0.56 -11.66 4.22
CA SER A 87 -1.70 -11.09 4.96
C SER A 87 -2.58 -12.14 5.65
N ILE A 88 -2.50 -13.41 5.26
CA ILE A 88 -3.26 -14.51 5.86
C ILE A 88 -2.51 -14.99 7.10
N LYS A 89 -1.26 -15.44 6.94
CA LYS A 89 -0.45 -15.96 8.05
C LYS A 89 0.01 -14.85 8.99
N GLY A 90 0.29 -13.66 8.46
CA GLY A 90 0.78 -12.50 9.21
C GLY A 90 2.29 -12.28 9.12
N THR A 91 2.98 -13.07 8.29
CA THR A 91 4.41 -12.91 8.03
C THR A 91 4.70 -11.51 7.49
N GLY A 92 5.71 -10.83 8.05
CA GLY A 92 6.15 -9.51 7.59
C GLY A 92 5.28 -8.33 8.05
N ILE A 93 4.15 -8.56 8.74
CA ILE A 93 3.20 -7.49 9.11
C ILE A 93 3.78 -6.55 10.17
N ASN A 94 4.53 -7.07 11.15
CA ASN A 94 5.11 -6.24 12.20
C ASN A 94 6.28 -5.40 11.65
N GLU A 95 7.11 -5.98 10.80
CA GLU A 95 8.17 -5.25 10.09
C GLU A 95 7.58 -4.18 9.17
N LEU A 96 6.48 -4.47 8.46
CA LEU A 96 5.78 -3.47 7.67
C LEU A 96 5.27 -2.31 8.54
N LYS A 97 4.69 -2.59 9.71
CA LYS A 97 4.26 -1.54 10.66
C LYS A 97 5.44 -0.68 11.11
N ALA A 98 6.60 -1.28 11.39
CA ALA A 98 7.81 -0.55 11.73
C ALA A 98 8.26 0.36 10.57
N MET A 99 8.37 -0.19 9.35
CA MET A 99 8.74 0.59 8.15
C MET A 99 7.80 1.76 7.88
N VAL A 100 6.49 1.56 8.10
CA VAL A 100 5.47 2.61 7.94
C VAL A 100 5.67 3.73 8.96
N ASN A 101 5.98 3.40 10.21
CA ASN A 101 6.27 4.40 11.24
C ASN A 101 7.59 5.14 10.95
N ASP A 102 8.62 4.43 10.50
CA ASP A 102 9.90 5.02 10.13
C ASP A 102 9.76 6.00 8.97
N ALA A 103 8.93 5.68 7.96
CA ALA A 103 8.67 6.54 6.81
C ALA A 103 8.06 7.91 7.16
N VAL A 104 7.46 8.06 8.34
CA VAL A 104 6.86 9.32 8.81
C VAL A 104 7.50 9.86 10.08
N LYS A 105 8.57 9.23 10.56
CA LYS A 105 9.21 9.56 11.84
C LYS A 105 9.66 11.03 11.90
N ASP A 106 10.36 11.51 10.88
CA ASP A 106 10.82 12.91 10.81
C ASP A 106 9.68 13.92 10.88
N LYS A 107 8.56 13.62 10.22
CA LYS A 107 7.36 14.46 10.25
C LYS A 107 6.76 14.50 11.65
N ILE A 108 6.65 13.34 12.30
CA ILE A 108 6.10 13.20 13.66
C ILE A 108 6.99 13.93 14.66
N ASP A 109 8.31 13.75 14.58
CA ASP A 109 9.25 14.36 15.52
C ASP A 109 9.28 15.88 15.38
N ARG A 110 9.21 16.42 14.15
CA ARG A 110 9.02 17.87 13.92
C ARG A 110 7.71 18.40 14.50
N GLN A 111 6.62 17.61 14.45
CA GLN A 111 5.34 18.01 15.05
C GLN A 111 5.42 18.00 16.59
N LYS A 112 6.08 17.00 17.18
CA LYS A 112 6.31 16.94 18.63
C LYS A 112 7.12 18.14 19.12
N GLN A 113 8.20 18.51 18.42
CA GLN A 113 9.02 19.68 18.75
C GLN A 113 8.21 21.00 18.73
N LYS A 114 7.14 21.06 17.92
CA LYS A 114 6.22 22.20 17.86
C LYS A 114 5.08 22.14 18.90
N GLY A 115 5.10 21.17 19.82
CA GLY A 115 4.10 21.03 20.88
C GLY A 115 2.78 20.40 20.46
N TYR A 116 2.70 19.77 19.28
CA TYR A 116 1.49 19.06 18.88
C TYR A 116 1.28 17.80 19.74
N VAL A 117 0.03 17.56 20.15
CA VAL A 117 -0.38 16.34 20.84
C VAL A 117 -0.19 15.13 19.93
N PHE A 118 0.22 14.00 20.51
CA PHE A 118 0.34 12.74 19.80
C PHE A 118 -0.97 12.38 19.10
N ARG A 119 -0.88 11.98 17.82
CA ARG A 119 -1.98 11.37 17.09
C ARG A 119 -1.52 10.12 16.34
N PRO A 120 -2.43 9.15 16.10
CA PRO A 120 -2.13 7.99 15.28
C PRO A 120 -1.72 8.38 13.84
N VAL A 121 -0.81 7.59 13.28
CA VAL A 121 -0.41 7.68 11.86
C VAL A 121 -1.59 7.27 10.99
N ARG A 122 -2.01 8.17 10.10
CA ARG A 122 -3.09 7.88 9.15
C ARG A 122 -2.51 7.23 7.90
N THR A 123 -2.90 6.00 7.63
CA THR A 123 -2.35 5.19 6.54
C THR A 123 -3.43 4.88 5.51
N MET A 124 -3.09 5.01 4.23
CA MET A 124 -3.93 4.54 3.12
C MET A 124 -3.34 3.27 2.53
N VAL A 125 -4.18 2.26 2.23
CA VAL A 125 -3.78 1.08 1.47
C VAL A 125 -4.29 1.20 0.04
N VAL A 126 -3.39 1.12 -0.94
CA VAL A 126 -3.72 1.17 -2.36
C VAL A 126 -3.23 -0.10 -3.07
N GLY A 127 -3.81 -0.41 -4.22
CA GLY A 127 -3.43 -1.56 -5.03
C GLY A 127 -4.55 -2.00 -5.97
N VAL A 128 -4.20 -2.70 -7.04
CA VAL A 128 -5.17 -3.22 -8.03
C VAL A 128 -6.12 -4.25 -7.39
N PRO A 129 -7.28 -4.58 -8.00
CA PRO A 129 -8.17 -5.61 -7.49
C PRO A 129 -7.44 -6.93 -7.16
N ASN A 130 -7.93 -7.67 -6.16
CA ASN A 130 -7.47 -9.03 -5.82
C ASN A 130 -6.02 -9.21 -5.32
N VAL A 131 -5.25 -8.14 -5.09
CA VAL A 131 -3.93 -8.22 -4.40
C VAL A 131 -4.03 -8.54 -2.90
N GLY A 132 -5.24 -8.59 -2.33
CA GLY A 132 -5.48 -8.97 -0.94
C GLY A 132 -5.65 -7.81 0.05
N LYS A 133 -6.08 -6.62 -0.43
CA LYS A 133 -6.30 -5.42 0.41
C LYS A 133 -7.22 -5.67 1.61
N SER A 134 -8.36 -6.33 1.42
CA SER A 134 -9.30 -6.60 2.51
C SER A 134 -8.74 -7.56 3.56
N SER A 135 -8.08 -8.64 3.12
CA SER A 135 -7.38 -9.58 4.02
C SER A 135 -6.29 -8.87 4.82
N PHE A 136 -5.53 -8.01 4.17
CA PHE A 136 -4.50 -7.19 4.81
C PHE A 136 -5.08 -6.25 5.88
N ILE A 137 -6.13 -5.49 5.54
CA ILE A 137 -6.80 -4.59 6.48
C ILE A 137 -7.34 -5.37 7.69
N ASN A 138 -7.99 -6.50 7.45
CA ASN A 138 -8.53 -7.35 8.52
C ASN A 138 -7.41 -7.88 9.43
N LYS A 139 -6.28 -8.28 8.86
CA LYS A 139 -5.12 -8.75 9.62
C LYS A 139 -4.52 -7.65 10.49
N ILE A 140 -4.42 -6.43 9.98
CA ILE A 140 -3.87 -5.29 10.73
C ILE A 140 -4.85 -4.78 11.80
N ALA A 141 -6.15 -4.74 11.48
CA ALA A 141 -7.19 -4.29 12.41
C ALA A 141 -7.45 -5.27 13.56
N GLY A 142 -6.96 -6.52 13.46
CA GLY A 142 -7.22 -7.57 14.43
C GLY A 142 -8.68 -8.02 14.49
N LYS A 143 -9.53 -7.55 13.56
CA LYS A 143 -10.95 -7.86 13.41
C LYS A 143 -11.35 -7.76 11.93
N ALA A 144 -12.32 -8.57 11.50
CA ALA A 144 -12.93 -8.47 10.17
C ALA A 144 -13.71 -7.15 10.06
N SER A 145 -13.09 -6.13 9.47
CA SER A 145 -13.63 -4.77 9.34
C SER A 145 -13.80 -4.34 7.88
N ALA A 146 -13.04 -4.93 6.96
CA ALA A 146 -13.20 -4.72 5.53
C ALA A 146 -14.29 -5.66 4.98
N VAL A 147 -15.34 -5.08 4.39
CA VAL A 147 -16.36 -5.82 3.65
C VAL A 147 -15.69 -6.53 2.47
N THR A 148 -15.65 -7.85 2.51
CA THR A 148 -15.28 -8.69 1.36
C THR A 148 -16.48 -8.75 0.44
N GLY A 149 -16.34 -8.22 -0.79
CA GLY A 149 -17.40 -8.23 -1.81
C GLY A 149 -17.65 -9.62 -2.38
N THR A 150 -18.09 -10.56 -1.54
CA THR A 150 -18.67 -11.84 -1.93
C THR A 150 -20.08 -11.86 -1.36
N GLY A 151 -21.03 -11.30 -2.13
CA GLY A 151 -22.43 -11.27 -1.73
C GLY A 151 -23.21 -10.07 -2.28
N GLN A 152 -23.17 -9.83 -3.58
CA GLN A 152 -24.26 -9.21 -4.34
C GLN A 152 -24.23 -9.83 -5.74
N GLU A 153 -24.99 -10.92 -5.90
CA GLU A 153 -25.84 -11.08 -7.08
C GLU A 153 -27.04 -10.12 -6.93
#